data_AF-A0A2V7VW28-F1
#
_entry.id   AF-A0A2V7VW28-F1
#
_cell.length_a   1.000
_cell.length_b   1.000
_cell.length_c   1.000
_cell.angle_alpha   90.00
_cell.angle_beta   90.00
_cell.angle_gamma   90.00
#
_symmetry.space_group_name_H-M   'P 1'
#
loop_
_entity.id
_entity.type
_entity.pdbx_description
1 polymer ?
#
loop_
_entity_poly.entity_id
_entity_poly.type
_entity_poly.pdbx_seq_one_letter_code
_entity_poly.pdbx_strand_id
1 'polypeptide(L)'
;MLRRPWPLYIGWIAVCAILFVALRNAEDPARPKGRILSIDAGARALTIARARGLRDYEVVHVARARAGEGGKGERWVVLMDRVPHTSLKNAVIIELRARDGELLAIRAADEGRRQKAEGRSKN
;
A
#
# COMPACT_ATOMS: atom_id res chain seq x y z
N MET A 1 25.66 48.05 -11.31
CA MET A 1 26.13 46.67 -11.04
C MET A 1 24.95 45.82 -10.59
N LEU A 2 24.35 45.06 -11.52
CA LEU A 2 23.27 44.14 -11.19
C LEU A 2 23.80 43.08 -10.22
N ARG A 3 23.45 43.22 -8.94
CA ARG A 3 23.67 42.19 -7.91
C ARG A 3 22.76 41.03 -8.26
N ARG A 4 23.24 40.13 -9.12
CA ARG A 4 22.57 38.88 -9.47
C ARG A 4 22.35 38.10 -8.17
N PRO A 5 21.10 37.80 -7.75
CA PRO A 5 20.80 37.00 -6.54
C PRO A 5 21.22 35.52 -6.66
N TRP A 6 22.00 35.18 -7.68
CA TRP A 6 22.45 33.83 -8.01
C TRP A 6 23.16 33.08 -6.87
N PRO A 7 24.07 33.69 -6.08
CA PRO A 7 24.68 32.98 -4.95
C PRO A 7 23.67 32.72 -3.81
N LEU A 8 22.62 33.55 -3.71
CA LEU A 8 21.55 33.37 -2.73
C LEU A 8 20.68 32.16 -3.08
N TYR A 9 20.39 31.97 -4.38
CA TYR A 9 19.70 30.76 -4.87
C TYR A 9 20.54 29.50 -4.68
N ILE A 10 21.84 29.55 -4.96
CA ILE A 10 22.74 28.40 -4.77
C ILE A 10 22.82 28.04 -3.27
N GLY A 11 22.99 29.05 -2.41
CA GLY A 11 22.97 28.85 -0.97
C GLY A 11 21.65 28.26 -0.48
N TRP A 12 20.52 28.75 -1.01
CA TRP A 12 19.20 28.22 -0.69
C TRP A 12 19.02 26.76 -1.13
N ILE A 13 19.43 26.42 -2.36
CA ILE A 13 19.39 25.05 -2.88
C ILE A 13 20.24 24.12 -2.00
N ALA A 14 21.44 24.55 -1.60
CA ALA A 14 22.30 23.77 -0.73
C ALA A 14 21.66 23.54 0.64
N VAL A 15 21.04 24.56 1.24
CA VAL A 15 20.29 24.42 2.51
C VAL A 15 19.13 23.44 2.34
N CYS A 16 18.32 23.56 1.28
CA CYS A 16 17.24 22.62 1.00
C CYS A 16 17.75 21.19 0.81
N ALA A 17 18.86 21.00 0.09
CA ALA A 17 19.45 19.68 -0.13
C ALA A 17 19.96 19.05 1.18
N ILE A 18 20.64 19.83 2.02
CA ILE A 18 21.11 19.37 3.33
C ILE A 18 19.93 19.00 4.24
N LEU A 19 18.90 19.85 4.30
CA LEU A 19 17.68 19.57 5.06
C LEU A 19 16.99 18.30 4.57
N PHE A 20 16.88 18.11 3.25
CA PHE A 20 16.29 16.92 2.66
C PHE A 20 17.08 15.65 3.04
N VAL A 21 18.41 15.69 2.97
CA VAL A 21 19.27 14.56 3.36
C VAL A 21 19.20 14.30 4.86
N ALA A 22 19.20 15.35 5.69
CA ALA A 22 19.13 15.23 7.14
C ALA A 22 17.77 14.66 7.60
N LEU A 23 16.69 15.05 6.93
CA LEU A 23 15.33 14.60 7.23
C LEU A 23 14.92 13.32 6.51
N ARG A 24 15.78 12.75 5.65
CA ARG A 24 15.45 11.55 4.86
C ARG A 24 15.04 10.34 5.71
N ASN A 25 15.53 10.28 6.95
CA ASN A 25 15.24 9.23 7.92
C ASN A 25 14.36 9.70 9.08
N ALA A 26 13.91 10.97 9.06
CA ALA A 26 12.97 11.44 10.05
C ALA A 26 11.63 10.72 9.81
N GLU A 27 11.10 10.09 10.86
CA GLU A 27 9.73 9.58 10.80
C GLU A 27 8.79 10.76 10.55
N ASP A 28 8.05 10.70 9.44
CA ASP A 28 7.03 11.69 9.11
C ASP A 28 6.07 11.84 10.31
N PRO A 29 5.96 13.02 10.93
CA PRO A 29 5.11 13.22 12.09
C PRO A 29 3.62 13.04 11.76
N ALA A 30 3.23 13.15 10.49
CA ALA A 30 1.88 12.81 10.02
C ALA A 30 1.70 11.30 9.78
N ARG A 31 2.77 10.50 9.86
CA ARG A 31 2.72 9.04 9.74
C ARG A 31 1.89 8.48 10.91
N PRO A 32 0.79 7.77 10.63
CA PRO A 32 0.03 7.13 11.68
C PRO A 32 0.92 6.13 12.44
N LYS A 33 1.14 6.38 13.73
CA LYS A 33 1.96 5.51 14.57
C LYS A 33 1.33 4.13 14.70
N GLY A 34 2.16 3.09 14.68
CA GLY A 34 1.74 1.70 14.92
C GLY A 34 1.19 0.95 13.71
N ARG A 35 1.33 1.48 12.49
CA ARG A 35 0.96 0.76 11.26
C ARG A 35 1.80 1.14 10.04
N ILE A 36 1.90 0.22 9.09
CA ILE A 36 2.50 0.48 7.78
C ILE A 36 1.57 1.33 6.90
N LEU A 37 2.14 2.07 5.95
CA LEU A 37 1.38 2.88 5.00
C LEU A 37 0.71 2.00 3.94
N SER A 38 -0.31 2.53 3.26
CA SER A 38 -0.97 1.83 2.14
C SER A 38 0.00 1.53 1.00
N ILE A 39 0.93 2.43 0.71
CA ILE A 39 1.95 2.22 -0.32
C ILE A 39 2.92 1.09 0.06
N ASP A 40 3.33 1.05 1.34
CA ASP A 40 4.19 0.00 1.88
C ASP A 40 3.46 -1.37 1.83
N ALA A 41 2.17 -1.38 2.16
CA ALA A 41 1.33 -2.58 2.07
C ALA A 41 1.22 -3.09 0.62
N GLY A 42 1.05 -2.19 -0.35
CA GLY A 42 1.05 -2.54 -1.77
C GLY A 42 2.39 -3.14 -2.23
N ALA A 43 3.51 -2.49 -1.90
CA ALA A 43 4.83 -2.99 -2.23
C ALA A 43 5.13 -4.36 -1.59
N ARG A 44 4.69 -4.54 -0.34
CA ARG A 44 4.82 -5.82 0.39
C ARG A 44 3.97 -6.91 -0.24
N ALA A 45 2.72 -6.62 -0.58
CA ALA A 45 1.83 -7.55 -1.25
C ALA A 45 2.39 -7.99 -2.62
N LEU A 46 2.96 -7.06 -3.40
CA LEU A 46 3.60 -7.37 -4.67
C LEU A 46 4.81 -8.31 -4.48
N THR A 47 5.62 -8.07 -3.44
CA THR A 47 6.75 -8.93 -3.10
C THR A 47 6.29 -10.35 -2.74
N ILE A 48 5.24 -10.46 -1.92
CA ILE A 48 4.65 -11.74 -1.53
C ILE A 48 4.05 -12.45 -2.75
N ALA A 49 3.32 -11.74 -3.61
CA ALA A 49 2.74 -12.29 -4.83
C ALA A 49 3.81 -12.90 -5.73
N ARG A 50 4.91 -12.18 -5.97
CA ARG A 50 6.05 -12.68 -6.76
C ARG A 50 6.68 -13.93 -6.15
N ALA A 51 6.87 -13.94 -4.83
CA ALA A 51 7.40 -15.10 -4.12
C ALA A 51 6.47 -16.33 -4.20
N ARG A 52 5.17 -16.12 -4.36
CA ARG A 52 4.14 -17.16 -4.53
C ARG A 52 3.88 -17.55 -5.99
N GLY A 53 4.68 -17.06 -6.94
CA GLY A 53 4.54 -17.37 -8.36
C GLY A 53 3.52 -16.52 -9.12
N LEU A 54 2.89 -15.53 -8.47
CA LEU A 54 1.96 -14.58 -9.08
C LEU A 54 2.75 -13.41 -9.71
N ARG A 55 3.56 -13.72 -10.73
CA ARG A 55 4.49 -12.75 -11.33
C ARG A 55 3.80 -11.71 -12.22
N ASP A 56 2.73 -12.12 -12.89
CA ASP A 56 1.98 -11.27 -13.84
C ASP A 56 0.86 -10.49 -13.13
N TYR A 57 1.03 -10.12 -11.86
CA TYR A 57 -0.01 -9.43 -11.09
C TYR A 57 0.47 -8.06 -10.63
N GLU A 58 -0.42 -7.08 -10.71
CA GLU A 58 -0.20 -5.72 -10.25
C GLU A 58 -1.21 -5.32 -9.19
N VAL A 59 -0.79 -4.38 -8.33
CA VAL A 59 -1.63 -3.80 -7.29
C VAL A 59 -2.59 -2.81 -7.94
N VAL A 60 -3.89 -3.07 -7.83
CA VAL A 60 -4.95 -2.20 -8.36
C VAL A 60 -5.53 -1.31 -7.28
N HIS A 61 -5.69 -1.84 -6.06
CA HIS A 61 -6.27 -1.08 -4.96
C HIS A 61 -5.75 -1.56 -3.60
N VAL A 62 -5.61 -0.63 -2.65
CA VAL A 62 -5.24 -0.91 -1.27
C VAL A 62 -6.23 -0.24 -0.35
N ALA A 63 -6.95 -1.04 0.45
CA ALA A 63 -7.94 -0.56 1.40
C ALA A 63 -7.58 -0.99 2.83
N ARG A 64 -7.88 -0.15 3.81
CA ARG A 64 -7.76 -0.52 5.22
C ARG A 64 -9.08 -1.13 5.69
N ALA A 65 -9.00 -2.29 6.35
CA ALA A 65 -10.11 -2.89 7.07
C ALA A 65 -9.84 -2.84 8.58
N ARG A 66 -10.77 -2.28 9.35
CA ARG A 66 -10.72 -2.23 10.81
C ARG A 66 -11.14 -3.57 11.44
N ALA A 67 -10.86 -3.72 12.72
CA ALA A 67 -11.44 -4.83 13.50
C ALA A 67 -12.97 -4.81 13.37
N GLY A 68 -13.58 -5.96 13.10
CA GLY A 68 -15.02 -6.08 12.84
C GLY A 68 -15.42 -5.98 11.35
N GLU A 69 -14.56 -5.45 10.48
CA GLU A 69 -14.78 -5.44 9.02
C GLU A 69 -14.28 -6.76 8.39
N GLY A 70 -14.78 -7.88 8.92
CA GLY A 70 -14.50 -9.25 8.44
C GLY A 70 -13.21 -9.88 8.97
N GLY A 71 -12.61 -9.37 10.04
CA GLY A 71 -11.38 -9.89 10.65
C GLY A 71 -11.22 -9.48 12.11
N LYS A 72 -10.34 -10.20 12.85
CA LYS A 72 -10.11 -9.98 14.29
C LYS A 72 -9.28 -8.74 14.63
N GLY A 73 -8.65 -8.11 13.64
CA GLY A 73 -7.76 -6.97 13.86
C GLY A 73 -7.60 -6.10 12.61
N GLU A 74 -6.90 -4.98 12.75
CA GLU A 74 -6.63 -4.07 11.64
C GLU A 74 -5.73 -4.73 10.58
N ARG A 75 -6.14 -4.61 9.32
CA ARG A 75 -5.44 -5.18 8.18
C ARG A 75 -5.55 -4.30 6.94
N TRP A 76 -4.58 -4.44 6.06
CA TRP A 76 -4.63 -3.96 4.69
C TRP A 76 -5.17 -5.06 3.80
N VAL A 77 -6.13 -4.71 2.96
CA VAL A 77 -6.68 -5.55 1.91
C VAL A 77 -6.13 -5.01 0.59
N VAL A 78 -5.23 -5.76 -0.02
CA VAL A 78 -4.61 -5.41 -1.29
C VAL A 78 -5.26 -6.21 -2.40
N LEU A 79 -5.93 -5.52 -3.32
CA LEU A 79 -6.51 -6.10 -4.52
C LEU A 79 -5.47 -6.07 -5.63
N MET A 80 -5.21 -7.23 -6.20
CA MET A 80 -4.32 -7.43 -7.33
C MET A 80 -5.09 -7.98 -8.53
N ASP A 81 -4.74 -7.54 -9.74
CA ASP A 81 -5.25 -8.11 -10.99
C ASP A 81 -4.08 -8.53 -11.87
N ARG A 82 -4.34 -9.48 -12.78
CA ARG A 82 -3.34 -9.96 -13.73
C ARG A 82 -3.01 -8.85 -14.75
N VAL A 83 -1.84 -8.93 -15.37
CA VAL A 83 -1.40 -8.14 -16.51
C VAL A 83 -1.24 -9.07 -17.73
N PRO A 84 -1.88 -8.78 -18.87
CA PRO A 84 -2.83 -7.68 -19.11
C PRO A 84 -4.10 -7.77 -18.23
N HIS A 85 -4.68 -6.62 -17.88
CA HIS A 85 -5.80 -6.50 -16.94
C HIS A 85 -7.00 -7.34 -17.33
N THR A 86 -7.56 -8.06 -16.36
CA THR A 86 -8.67 -9.00 -16.59
C THR A 86 -10.01 -8.45 -16.14
N SER A 87 -10.07 -7.15 -15.83
CA SER A 87 -11.23 -6.50 -15.22
C SER A 87 -11.66 -7.23 -13.95
N LEU A 88 -10.68 -7.61 -13.12
CA LEU A 88 -10.84 -8.34 -11.86
C LEU A 88 -11.41 -9.77 -11.99
N LYS A 89 -11.49 -10.35 -13.19
CA LYS A 89 -11.95 -11.74 -13.37
C LYS A 89 -11.01 -12.74 -12.71
N ASN A 90 -9.71 -12.48 -12.76
CA ASN A 90 -8.68 -13.30 -12.12
C ASN A 90 -8.05 -12.58 -10.93
N ALA A 91 -8.77 -11.67 -10.28
CA ALA A 91 -8.19 -10.88 -9.20
C ALA A 91 -7.85 -11.73 -7.97
N VAL A 92 -6.76 -11.35 -7.31
CA VAL A 92 -6.28 -11.95 -6.06
C VAL A 92 -6.31 -10.88 -4.98
N ILE A 93 -6.76 -11.27 -3.80
CA ILE A 93 -6.73 -10.43 -2.61
C ILE A 93 -5.62 -10.93 -1.69
N ILE A 94 -4.71 -10.04 -1.32
CA ILE A 94 -3.70 -10.29 -0.31
C ILE A 94 -4.03 -9.44 0.92
N GLU A 95 -4.19 -10.10 2.06
CA GLU A 95 -4.42 -9.43 3.33
C GLU A 95 -3.15 -9.38 4.15
N LEU A 96 -2.81 -8.19 4.65
CA LEU A 96 -1.62 -7.95 5.47
C LEU A 96 -2.03 -7.34 6.81
N ARG A 97 -1.36 -7.72 7.90
CA ARG A 97 -1.58 -7.06 9.19
C ARG A 97 -1.16 -5.60 9.10
N ALA A 98 -2.01 -4.70 9.59
CA ALA A 98 -1.74 -3.27 9.48
C ALA A 98 -0.47 -2.84 10.23
N ARG A 99 -0.13 -3.51 11.33
CA ARG A 99 0.99 -3.16 12.20
C ARG A 99 2.36 -3.30 11.53
N ASP A 100 2.61 -4.43 10.90
CA ASP A 100 3.94 -4.90 10.49
C ASP A 100 3.98 -5.40 9.03
N GLY A 101 2.84 -5.51 8.36
CA GLY A 101 2.75 -6.05 7.01
C GLY A 101 2.90 -7.57 6.94
N GLU A 102 2.71 -8.29 8.05
CA GLU A 102 2.70 -9.76 8.04
C GLU A 102 1.56 -10.27 7.16
N LEU A 103 1.83 -11.32 6.37
CA LEU A 103 0.82 -11.95 5.54
C LEU A 103 -0.24 -12.65 6.41
N LEU A 104 -1.49 -12.22 6.29
CA LEU A 104 -2.62 -12.86 6.95
C LEU A 104 -3.29 -13.89 6.05
N ALA A 105 -3.54 -13.55 4.79
CA ALA A 105 -4.23 -14.42 3.85
C ALA A 105 -3.96 -14.05 2.39
N ILE A 106 -4.11 -15.04 1.51
CA ILE A 106 -4.20 -14.86 0.05
C ILE A 106 -5.46 -15.59 -0.39
N ARG A 107 -6.36 -14.94 -1.13
CA ARG A 107 -7.59 -15.56 -1.65
C ARG A 107 -7.95 -15.04 -3.03
N ALA A 108 -8.70 -15.83 -3.79
CA ALA A 108 -9.29 -15.35 -5.05
C ALA A 108 -10.38 -14.30 -4.75
N ALA A 109 -10.45 -13.24 -5.55
CA ALA A 109 -11.47 -12.20 -5.37
C ALA A 109 -12.90 -12.73 -5.60
N ASP A 110 -13.05 -13.74 -6.44
CA ASP A 110 -14.34 -14.39 -6.71
C ASP A 110 -14.94 -15.11 -5.52
N GLU A 111 -14.12 -15.73 -4.67
CA GLU A 111 -14.57 -16.34 -3.43
C GLU A 111 -15.16 -15.30 -2.48
N GLY A 112 -14.55 -14.12 -2.41
CA GLY A 112 -15.05 -12.98 -1.64
C GLY A 112 -16.39 -12.43 -2.17
N ARG A 113 -16.61 -12.46 -3.50
CA ARG A 113 -17.89 -12.07 -4.11
C ARG A 113 -19.01 -13.07 -3.78
N ARG A 114 -18.72 -14.38 -3.86
CA ARG A 114 -19.69 -15.44 -3.55
C ARG A 114 -20.14 -15.40 -2.10
N GLN A 115 -19.20 -15.27 -1.16
CA GLN A 115 -19.52 -15.15 0.28
C GLN A 115 -20.37 -13.90 0.58
N LYS A 116 -20.10 -12.77 -0.08
CA LYS A 116 -20.89 -11.54 0.09
C LYS A 116 -22.30 -11.66 -0.52
N ALA A 117 -22.44 -12.37 -1.64
CA ALA A 117 -23.74 -12.65 -2.26
C ALA A 117 -24.61 -13.57 -1.39
N GLU A 118 -24.02 -14.63 -0.83
CA GLU A 118 -24.73 -15.55 0.07
C GLU A 118 -25.10 -14.91 1.41
N GLY A 119 -24.22 -14.06 1.97
CA GLY A 119 -24.51 -13.31 3.19
C GLY A 119 -25.60 -12.24 3.03
N ARG A 120 -25.77 -11.70 1.82
CA ARG A 120 -26.82 -10.70 1.52
C ARG A 120 -28.19 -11.33 1.24
N SER A 121 -28.23 -12.60 0.86
CA SER A 121 -29.47 -13.34 0.62
C SER A 121 -30.14 -13.85 1.92
N LYS A 122 -29.46 -13.76 3.06
CA LYS A 122 -29.94 -14.23 4.38
C LYS A 122 -30.40 -13.11 5.32
N ASN A 123 -30.38 -11.86 4.86
CA ASN A 123 -31.00 -10.70 5.51
C ASN A 123 -32.16 -10.20 4.66
#